data_AF-X1HFZ6-F1
#
_entry.id   AF-X1HFZ6-F1
#
_cell.length_a   1.000
_cell.length_b   1.000
_cell.length_c   1.000
_cell.angle_alpha   90.00
_cell.angle_beta   90.00
_cell.angle_gamma   90.00
#
_symmetry.space_group_name_H-M   'P 1'
#
loop_
_entity.id
_entity.type
_entity.pdbx_description
1 polymer ?
#
loop_
_entity_poly.entity_id
_entity_poly.type
_entity_poly.pdbx_seq_one_letter_code
_entity_poly.pdbx_strand_id
1 'polypeptide(L)'
;MRLRIILLIVAIILGVVAVVAVVSYISSIRTSVEEEVEKVEVLVAAQNIPKETPVETIIAADAVITEAIPRKYLADGVLTTLDNYEGYVTAAPINKGEQITSTKFVKPEQIGLAFMIPGDMVAISIPVNEVIGVSNLINVGDKVNVIATFSPP
;
A
#
# COMPACT_ATOMS: atom_id res chain seq x y z
N MET A 1 24.62 22.45 66.46
CA MET A 1 23.64 22.82 65.42
C MET A 1 24.25 23.06 64.04
N ARG A 2 25.37 23.80 63.91
CA ARG A 2 26.01 24.12 62.61
C ARG A 2 26.38 22.89 61.74
N LEU A 3 26.87 21.81 62.36
CA LEU A 3 27.25 20.58 61.64
C LEU A 3 26.05 19.89 60.94
N ARG A 4 24.86 19.93 61.56
CA ARG A 4 23.64 19.32 61.00
C ARG A 4 23.14 20.08 59.76
N ILE A 5 23.31 21.41 59.76
CA ILE A 5 22.95 22.28 58.64
C ILE A 5 23.90 22.05 57.45
N ILE A 6 25.21 21.90 57.71
CA ILE A 6 26.20 21.61 56.67
C ILE A 6 25.91 20.25 56.00
N LEU A 7 25.59 19.22 56.80
CA LEU A 7 25.23 17.90 56.27
C LEU A 7 23.96 17.94 55.41
N LEU A 8 22.98 18.76 55.78
CA LEU A 8 21.75 18.96 54.99
C LEU A 8 22.03 19.61 53.64
N ILE A 9 22.88 20.64 53.61
CA ILE A 9 23.24 21.34 52.37
C ILE A 9 23.99 20.40 51.42
N VAL A 10 24.93 19.61 51.94
CA VAL A 10 25.69 18.63 51.15
C VAL A 10 24.76 17.56 50.57
N ALA A 11 23.81 17.05 51.34
CA ALA A 11 22.83 16.08 50.87
C ALA A 11 21.96 16.64 49.73
N ILE A 12 21.54 17.90 49.82
CA ILE A 12 20.77 18.57 48.77
C ILE A 12 21.60 18.72 47.48
N ILE A 13 22.86 19.14 47.59
CA ILE A 13 23.75 19.29 46.43
C ILE A 13 23.96 17.94 45.73
N LEU A 14 24.23 16.87 46.50
CA LEU A 14 24.37 15.52 45.97
C LEU A 14 23.08 15.03 45.29
N GLY A 15 21.92 15.33 45.86
CA GLY A 15 20.62 15.04 45.25
C GLY A 15 20.44 15.75 43.91
N VAL A 16 20.77 17.04 43.84
CA VAL A 16 20.70 17.82 42.59
C VAL A 16 21.64 17.24 41.53
N VAL A 17 22.88 16.91 41.89
CA VAL A 17 23.85 16.30 40.97
C VAL A 17 23.35 14.95 40.45
N ALA A 18 22.77 14.11 41.32
CA ALA A 18 22.20 12.84 40.90
C ALA A 18 21.03 13.03 39.91
N VAL A 19 20.14 13.98 40.18
CA VAL A 19 19.02 14.29 39.25
C VAL A 19 19.54 14.78 37.90
N VAL A 20 20.52 15.70 37.90
CA VAL A 20 21.12 16.21 36.66
C VAL A 20 21.82 15.09 35.89
N ALA A 21 22.54 14.19 36.57
CA ALA A 21 23.19 13.05 35.94
C ALA A 21 22.17 12.09 35.30
N VAL A 22 21.06 11.80 35.98
CA VAL A 22 19.99 10.94 35.45
C VAL A 22 19.30 11.60 34.25
N VAL A 23 18.97 12.89 34.33
CA VAL A 23 18.36 13.63 33.21
C VAL A 23 19.30 13.67 32.01
N SER A 24 20.59 13.95 32.24
CA SER A 24 21.59 13.98 31.18
C SER A 24 21.77 12.60 30.53
N TYR A 25 21.81 11.52 31.30
CA TYR A 25 21.90 10.16 30.78
C TYR A 25 20.70 9.80 29.92
N ILE A 26 19.47 10.10 30.37
CA ILE A 26 18.25 9.87 29.59
C ILE A 26 18.27 10.71 28.30
N SER A 27 18.72 11.96 28.36
CA SER A 27 18.81 12.83 27.17
C SER A 27 19.84 12.34 26.15
N SER A 28 20.96 11.79 26.61
CA SER A 28 22.00 11.21 25.76
C SER A 28 21.50 9.97 25.01
N ILE A 29 20.76 9.10 25.70
CA ILE A 29 20.13 7.92 25.08
C ILE A 29 19.03 8.30 24.07
N ARG A 30 18.25 9.36 24.34
CA ARG A 30 17.22 9.80 23.40
C ARG A 30 17.83 10.36 22.12
N THR A 31 18.90 11.14 22.25
CA THR A 31 19.61 11.74 21.11
C THR A 31 20.21 10.67 20.19
N SER A 32 20.79 9.60 20.76
CA SER A 32 21.35 8.49 19.97
C SER A 32 20.30 7.61 19.27
N VAL A 33 19.02 7.67 19.66
CA VAL A 33 17.92 6.94 19.00
C VAL A 33 17.26 7.76 17.89
N GLU A 34 17.33 9.09 17.96
CA GLU A 34 16.76 9.98 16.94
C GLU A 34 17.75 10.30 15.79
N GLU A 35 19.06 10.29 16.04
CA GLU A 35 20.06 10.69 15.03
C GLU A 35 20.43 9.61 14.00
N GLU A 36 20.05 8.35 14.20
CA GLU A 36 20.45 7.24 13.31
C GLU A 36 19.30 6.30 12.96
N VAL A 37 18.15 6.88 12.62
CA VAL A 37 17.09 6.11 11.99
C VAL A 37 16.80 6.77 10.66
N GLU A 38 17.46 6.27 9.63
CA GLU A 38 17.17 6.62 8.23
C GLU A 38 15.67 6.34 8.00
N LYS A 39 14.87 7.41 7.98
CA LYS A 39 13.44 7.36 7.72
C LYS A 39 13.26 7.41 6.21
N VAL A 40 12.41 6.52 5.71
CA VAL A 40 12.06 6.45 4.30
C VAL A 40 10.60 6.86 4.18
N GLU A 41 10.32 7.75 3.23
CA GLU A 41 8.96 8.12 2.87
C GLU A 41 8.32 6.98 2.08
N VAL A 42 7.19 6.48 2.58
CA VAL A 42 6.46 5.36 1.97
C VAL A 42 4.96 5.64 1.94
N LEU A 43 4.26 4.96 1.04
CA LEU A 43 2.81 5.07 0.93
C LEU A 43 2.11 4.22 1.98
N VAL A 44 1.11 4.81 2.63
CA VAL A 44 0.26 4.20 3.64
C VAL A 44 -1.20 4.48 3.28
N ALA A 45 -2.07 3.49 3.50
CA ALA A 45 -3.50 3.64 3.24
C ALA A 45 -4.15 4.62 4.25
N ALA A 46 -4.73 5.72 3.76
CA ALA A 46 -5.47 6.68 4.57
C ALA A 46 -6.84 6.16 5.03
N GLN A 47 -7.40 5.21 4.26
CA GLN A 47 -8.69 4.57 4.48
C GLN A 47 -8.67 3.11 4.05
N ASN A 48 -9.74 2.38 4.34
CA ASN A 48 -9.88 1.00 3.86
C ASN A 48 -10.11 1.01 2.35
N ILE A 49 -9.29 0.26 1.62
CA ILE A 49 -9.39 0.08 0.17
C ILE A 49 -9.86 -1.36 -0.08
N PRO A 50 -11.06 -1.55 -0.66
CA PRO A 50 -11.55 -2.87 -1.01
C PRO A 50 -10.63 -3.61 -1.99
N LYS A 51 -10.76 -4.94 -2.06
CA LYS A 51 -10.19 -5.70 -3.17
C LYS A 51 -10.77 -5.22 -4.50
N GLU A 52 -10.07 -5.50 -5.59
CA GLU A 52 -10.52 -5.25 -6.96
C GLU A 52 -10.73 -3.75 -7.26
N THR A 53 -10.09 -2.88 -6.49
CA THR A 53 -10.14 -1.42 -6.68
C THR A 53 -9.04 -1.00 -7.67
N PRO A 54 -9.36 -0.26 -8.74
CA PRO A 54 -8.36 0.31 -9.65
C PRO A 54 -7.47 1.35 -8.95
N VAL A 55 -6.19 1.39 -9.34
CA VAL A 55 -5.22 2.36 -8.81
C VAL A 55 -5.63 3.80 -9.08
N GLU A 56 -6.26 4.07 -10.22
CA GLU A 56 -6.75 5.40 -10.60
C GLU A 56 -7.81 5.89 -9.61
N THR A 57 -8.68 4.99 -9.14
CA THR A 57 -9.69 5.29 -8.13
C THR A 57 -9.06 5.58 -6.77
N ILE A 58 -7.98 4.86 -6.42
CA ILE A 58 -7.24 5.08 -5.18
C ILE A 58 -6.60 6.47 -5.17
N ILE A 59 -5.98 6.86 -6.29
CA ILE A 59 -5.35 8.17 -6.47
C ILE A 59 -6.42 9.28 -6.47
N ALA A 60 -7.49 9.12 -7.25
CA ALA A 60 -8.55 10.12 -7.35
C ALA A 60 -9.30 10.36 -6.02
N ALA A 61 -9.33 9.36 -5.13
CA ALA A 61 -9.95 9.45 -3.82
C ALA A 61 -9.00 9.90 -2.69
N ASP A 62 -7.75 10.24 -3.00
CA ASP A 62 -6.69 10.52 -2.02
C ASP A 62 -6.60 9.44 -0.92
N ALA A 63 -6.80 8.17 -1.30
CA ALA A 63 -6.90 7.05 -0.37
C ALA A 63 -5.54 6.58 0.16
N VAL A 64 -4.45 7.18 -0.30
CA VAL A 64 -3.06 6.92 0.12
C VAL A 64 -2.39 8.21 0.56
N ILE A 65 -1.55 8.11 1.58
CA ILE A 65 -0.74 9.21 2.11
C ILE A 65 0.72 8.79 2.23
N THR A 66 1.63 9.74 2.15
CA THR A 66 3.05 9.50 2.38
C THR A 66 3.38 9.66 3.86
N GLU A 67 4.02 8.66 4.46
CA GLU A 67 4.46 8.68 5.85
C GLU A 67 5.94 8.29 5.96
N ALA A 68 6.68 8.98 6.84
CA ALA A 68 8.10 8.74 7.07
C ALA A 68 8.29 7.63 8.12
N ILE A 69 8.60 6.42 7.66
CA ILE A 69 8.76 5.23 8.51
C ILE A 69 10.24 4.86 8.63
N PRO A 70 10.74 4.52 9.83
CA PRO A 70 12.06 3.94 10.01
C PRO A 70 12.33 2.75 9.08
N ARG A 71 13.50 2.72 8.43
CA ARG A 71 13.88 1.62 7.52
C ARG A 71 13.70 0.21 8.09
N LYS A 72 13.88 0.05 9.41
CA LYS A 72 13.69 -1.23 10.15
C LYS A 72 12.24 -1.71 10.27
N TYR A 73 11.26 -0.84 10.02
CA TYR A 73 9.82 -1.15 10.11
C TYR A 73 9.12 -1.16 8.75
N LEU A 74 9.88 -1.07 7.66
CA LEU A 74 9.32 -1.16 6.32
C LEU A 74 8.84 -2.58 6.04
N ALA A 75 7.65 -2.69 5.46
CA ALA A 75 7.17 -3.93 4.89
C ALA A 75 8.00 -4.29 3.64
N ASP A 76 8.16 -5.59 3.40
CA ASP A 76 8.86 -6.07 2.20
C ASP A 76 8.11 -5.61 0.94
N GLY A 77 8.84 -4.96 0.04
CA GLY A 77 8.29 -4.45 -1.21
C GLY A 77 7.36 -3.25 -1.06
N VAL A 78 7.49 -2.47 0.02
CA VAL A 78 6.76 -1.21 0.20
C VAL A 78 7.00 -0.25 -0.97
N LEU A 79 5.96 0.47 -1.36
CA LEU A 79 5.98 1.43 -2.45
C LEU A 79 6.11 2.86 -1.94
N THR A 80 6.88 3.66 -2.66
CA THR A 80 7.00 5.11 -2.45
C THR A 80 6.13 5.90 -3.41
N THR A 81 5.75 5.30 -4.54
CA THR A 81 4.87 5.88 -5.57
C THR A 81 4.00 4.79 -6.22
N LEU A 82 2.85 5.19 -6.76
CA LEU A 82 1.95 4.36 -7.57
C LEU A 82 2.11 4.58 -9.08
N ASP A 83 3.03 5.43 -9.54
CA ASP A 83 3.15 5.79 -10.97
C ASP A 83 3.40 4.57 -11.88
N ASN A 84 4.08 3.53 -11.38
CA ASN A 84 4.36 2.30 -12.13
C ASN A 84 3.19 1.28 -12.09
N TYR A 85 2.09 1.63 -11.43
CA TYR A 85 0.93 0.77 -11.20
C TYR A 85 -0.32 1.29 -11.91
N GLU A 86 -0.18 2.19 -12.89
CA GLU A 86 -1.28 2.55 -13.78
C GLU A 86 -1.88 1.31 -14.47
N GLY A 87 -3.20 1.21 -14.43
CA GLY A 87 -3.98 0.08 -14.93
C GLY A 87 -4.01 -1.13 -14.01
N TYR A 88 -3.35 -1.10 -12.84
CA TYR A 88 -3.40 -2.21 -11.88
C TYR A 88 -4.62 -2.13 -10.98
N VAL A 89 -4.96 -3.27 -10.40
CA VAL A 89 -6.07 -3.42 -9.45
C VAL A 89 -5.59 -4.08 -8.17
N THR A 90 -6.26 -3.79 -7.04
CA THR A 90 -5.91 -4.41 -5.76
C THR A 90 -6.27 -5.90 -5.75
N ALA A 91 -5.30 -6.77 -5.48
CA ALA A 91 -5.50 -8.22 -5.38
C ALA A 91 -6.20 -8.63 -4.08
N ALA A 92 -6.04 -7.82 -3.03
CA ALA A 92 -6.54 -8.06 -1.69
C ALA A 92 -6.98 -6.74 -1.05
N PRO A 93 -7.87 -6.77 -0.05
CA PRO A 93 -8.21 -5.56 0.70
C PRO A 93 -6.96 -5.00 1.40
N ILE A 94 -6.90 -3.67 1.48
CA ILE A 94 -5.87 -2.92 2.19
C ILE A 94 -6.56 -2.13 3.29
N ASN A 95 -6.13 -2.32 4.54
CA ASN A 95 -6.76 -1.64 5.66
C ASN A 95 -6.13 -0.26 5.89
N LYS A 96 -6.89 0.63 6.51
CA LYS A 96 -6.36 1.93 6.95
C LYS A 96 -5.12 1.75 7.83
N GLY A 97 -4.08 2.52 7.55
CA GLY A 97 -2.78 2.49 8.25
C GLY A 97 -1.84 1.38 7.76
N GLU A 98 -2.24 0.59 6.77
CA GLU A 98 -1.39 -0.44 6.17
C GLU A 98 -0.41 0.18 5.17
N GLN A 99 0.84 -0.27 5.21
CA GLN A 99 1.85 0.10 4.22
C GLN A 99 1.50 -0.52 2.86
N ILE A 100 1.54 0.30 1.81
CA ILE A 100 1.23 -0.12 0.46
C ILE A 100 2.41 -0.91 -0.10
N THR A 101 2.20 -2.18 -0.43
CA THR A 101 3.25 -3.06 -1.00
C THR A 101 2.94 -3.45 -2.43
N SER A 102 3.99 -3.74 -3.20
CA SER A 102 3.89 -4.21 -4.59
C SER A 102 3.03 -5.47 -4.74
N THR A 103 3.03 -6.34 -3.73
CA THR A 103 2.25 -7.59 -3.69
C THR A 103 0.74 -7.39 -3.60
N LYS A 104 0.27 -6.18 -3.28
CA LYS A 104 -1.16 -5.85 -3.21
C LYS A 104 -1.75 -5.51 -4.57
N PHE A 105 -0.92 -5.32 -5.60
CA PHE A 105 -1.38 -4.94 -6.93
C PHE A 105 -1.05 -6.03 -7.93
N VAL A 106 -2.02 -6.29 -8.80
CA VAL A 106 -1.88 -7.24 -9.91
C VAL A 106 -2.51 -6.62 -11.14
N LYS A 107 -2.12 -7.12 -12.30
CA LYS A 107 -2.76 -6.66 -13.53
C LYS A 107 -4.15 -7.28 -13.67
N PRO A 108 -5.13 -6.54 -14.24
CA PRO A 108 -6.49 -7.03 -14.47
C PRO A 108 -6.57 -8.42 -15.12
N GLU A 109 -5.68 -8.71 -16.07
CA GLU A 109 -5.66 -9.98 -16.80
C GLU A 109 -5.34 -11.18 -15.90
N GLN A 110 -4.70 -10.96 -14.75
CA GLN A 110 -4.33 -12.00 -13.80
C GLN A 110 -5.43 -12.32 -12.79
N ILE A 111 -6.38 -11.39 -12.55
CA ILE A 111 -7.50 -11.63 -11.61
C ILE A 111 -8.62 -12.43 -12.30
N GLY A 112 -8.95 -12.07 -13.54
CA GLY A 112 -9.94 -12.81 -14.31
C GLY A 112 -10.57 -12.00 -15.45
N LEU A 113 -11.26 -12.73 -16.35
CA LEU A 113 -11.91 -12.17 -17.54
C LEU A 113 -12.86 -11.00 -17.22
N ALA A 114 -13.50 -11.01 -16.05
CA ALA A 114 -14.44 -9.96 -15.64
C ALA A 114 -13.81 -8.56 -15.59
N PHE A 115 -12.51 -8.45 -15.29
CA PHE A 115 -11.80 -7.16 -15.25
C PHE A 115 -11.34 -6.66 -16.62
N MET A 116 -11.38 -7.52 -17.64
CA MET A 116 -11.04 -7.15 -19.02
C MET A 116 -12.26 -6.76 -19.85
N ILE A 117 -13.47 -7.06 -19.38
CA ILE A 117 -14.70 -6.80 -20.13
C ILE A 117 -15.20 -5.39 -19.74
N PRO A 118 -15.31 -4.46 -20.71
CA PRO A 118 -15.91 -3.15 -20.46
C PRO A 118 -17.33 -3.28 -19.87
N GLY A 119 -17.74 -2.29 -19.06
CA GLY A 119 -19.01 -2.39 -18.32
C GLY A 119 -20.29 -2.46 -19.18
N ASP A 120 -20.20 -2.09 -20.46
CA ASP A 120 -21.25 -2.18 -21.46
C ASP A 120 -21.16 -3.45 -22.33
N MET A 121 -20.20 -4.32 -22.06
CA MET A 121 -19.94 -5.54 -22.80
C MET A 121 -20.13 -6.78 -21.93
N VAL A 122 -20.36 -7.91 -22.60
CA VAL A 122 -20.43 -9.23 -21.97
C VAL A 122 -19.59 -10.20 -22.79
N ALA A 123 -18.77 -11.00 -22.14
CA ALA A 123 -18.09 -12.10 -22.80
C ALA A 123 -19.07 -13.26 -23.03
N ILE A 124 -19.22 -13.66 -24.29
CA ILE A 124 -20.04 -14.81 -24.70
C ILE A 124 -19.12 -15.84 -25.34
N SER A 125 -19.12 -17.07 -24.82
CA SER A 125 -18.44 -18.20 -25.43
C SER A 125 -19.26 -18.74 -26.60
N ILE A 126 -18.70 -18.70 -27.81
CA ILE A 126 -19.33 -19.25 -29.02
C ILE A 126 -18.61 -20.54 -29.40
N PRO A 127 -19.29 -21.70 -29.39
CA PRO A 127 -18.68 -22.94 -29.83
C PRO A 127 -18.46 -22.91 -31.35
N VAL A 128 -17.22 -23.14 -31.78
CA VAL A 128 -16.86 -23.24 -33.20
C VAL A 128 -16.49 -24.68 -33.51
N ASN A 129 -17.00 -25.19 -34.63
CA ASN A 129 -16.68 -26.50 -35.19
C ASN A 129 -16.25 -26.35 -36.65
N GLU A 130 -15.85 -27.45 -37.32
CA GLU A 130 -15.38 -27.40 -38.71
C GLU A 130 -16.41 -26.83 -39.69
N VAL A 131 -17.71 -26.99 -39.42
CA VAL A 131 -18.77 -26.46 -40.29
C VAL A 131 -18.90 -24.94 -40.12
N ILE A 132 -18.94 -24.46 -38.88
CA ILE A 132 -19.05 -23.03 -38.55
C ILE A 132 -17.76 -22.29 -38.95
N GLY A 133 -16.60 -22.92 -38.75
CA GLY A 133 -15.28 -22.38 -39.08
C GLY A 133 -14.89 -22.52 -40.55
N VAL A 134 -15.82 -22.91 -41.43
CA VAL A 134 -15.59 -23.08 -42.88
C VAL A 134 -14.33 -23.91 -43.16
N SER A 135 -14.21 -25.06 -42.48
CA SER A 135 -13.05 -25.97 -42.55
C SER A 135 -11.70 -25.29 -42.28
N ASN A 136 -11.65 -24.40 -41.30
CA ASN A 136 -10.45 -23.64 -40.89
C ASN A 136 -9.89 -22.70 -41.97
N LEU A 137 -10.72 -22.26 -42.92
CA LEU A 137 -10.30 -21.33 -43.97
C LEU A 137 -10.39 -19.85 -43.56
N ILE A 138 -10.86 -19.56 -42.33
CA ILE A 138 -10.96 -18.20 -41.78
C ILE A 138 -9.57 -17.73 -41.33
N ASN A 139 -9.15 -16.54 -41.79
CA ASN A 139 -7.87 -15.91 -41.48
C ASN A 139 -8.03 -14.58 -40.72
N VAL A 140 -6.94 -14.12 -40.11
CA VAL A 140 -6.90 -12.79 -39.47
C VAL A 140 -7.14 -11.71 -40.53
N GLY A 141 -8.20 -10.91 -40.34
CA GLY A 141 -8.63 -9.86 -41.27
C GLY A 141 -9.90 -10.20 -42.04
N ASP A 142 -10.35 -11.46 -42.01
CA ASP A 142 -11.62 -11.85 -42.62
C ASP A 142 -12.82 -11.24 -41.87
N LYS A 143 -13.87 -10.93 -42.62
CA LYS A 143 -15.13 -10.41 -42.07
C LYS A 143 -16.09 -11.55 -41.83
N VAL A 144 -16.62 -11.63 -40.60
CA VAL A 144 -17.65 -12.60 -40.21
C VAL A 144 -18.95 -11.88 -39.90
N ASN A 145 -20.08 -12.49 -40.27
CA ASN A 145 -21.39 -12.01 -39.86
C ASN A 145 -21.80 -12.69 -38.56
N VAL A 146 -22.10 -11.90 -37.54
CA VAL A 146 -22.65 -12.38 -36.27
C VAL A 146 -24.12 -11.98 -36.22
N ILE A 147 -25.00 -12.97 -36.24
CA ILE A 147 -26.44 -12.78 -36.08
C ILE A 147 -26.79 -13.25 -34.67
N ALA A 148 -27.38 -12.37 -33.88
CA ALA A 148 -27.77 -12.67 -32.52
C ALA A 148 -29.23 -12.25 -32.30
N THR A 149 -29.94 -13.07 -31.55
CA THR A 149 -31.34 -12.81 -31.16
C THR A 149 -31.38 -12.75 -29.65
N PHE A 150 -31.88 -11.64 -29.11
CA PHE A 150 -31.98 -11.43 -27.67
C PHE A 150 -33.44 -11.11 -27.33
N SER A 151 -33.93 -11.66 -26.21
CA SER A 151 -35.15 -11.16 -25.58
C SER A 151 -34.72 -10.18 -24.48
N PRO A 152 -35.11 -8.90 -24.55
CA PRO A 152 -34.87 -7.98 -23.44
C PRO A 152 -35.64 -8.43 -22.19
N PRO A 153 -35.14 -8.11 -20.98
CA PRO A 153 -35.88 -8.36 -19.74
C PRO A 153 -37.17 -7.54 -19.66
#